data_AF-A0A0F2NQX7-F1
#
_entry.id   AF-A0A0F2NQX7-F1
#
_cell.length_a   1.000
_cell.length_b   1.000
_cell.length_c   1.000
_cell.angle_alpha   90.00
_cell.angle_beta   90.00
_cell.angle_gamma   90.00
#
_symmetry.space_group_name_H-M   'P 1'
#
loop_
_entity.id
_entity.type
_entity.pdbx_description
1 polymer ?
#
loop_
_entity_poly.entity_id
_entity_poly.type
_entity_poly.pdbx_seq_one_letter_code
_entity_poly.pdbx_strand_id
1 'polypeptide(L)'
;MGNRTVKNGWPTRMRTGSKCRGFTLLEMMIAVLIIAIVAAIALPSYQQYIERSRARTAAADLMALATAFENRFQRQLSYAASATSTASTAATANLVVGWQPSAGDFFTYTASATASTYDLTATGSAAMSGCTITLDEANAKSASSACGISSSW
;
A
#
# COMPACT_ATOMS: atom_id res chain seq x y z
N MET A 1 -87.73 10.39 34.29
CA MET A 1 -86.44 11.02 34.64
C MET A 1 -85.47 9.93 35.08
N GLY A 2 -84.25 9.92 34.52
CA GLY A 2 -83.09 9.12 34.98
C GLY A 2 -83.03 7.69 34.43
N ASN A 3 -82.43 7.40 33.27
CA ASN A 3 -81.00 7.42 32.91
C ASN A 3 -80.11 6.53 33.80
N ARG A 4 -79.62 5.41 33.27
CA ARG A 4 -78.18 5.20 33.02
C ARG A 4 -77.89 3.86 32.33
N THR A 5 -77.26 4.00 31.18
CA THR A 5 -76.48 2.97 30.47
C THR A 5 -75.26 2.58 31.31
N VAL A 6 -74.98 1.27 31.39
CA VAL A 6 -73.70 0.77 31.92
C VAL A 6 -72.93 0.16 30.75
N LYS A 7 -71.77 0.76 30.45
CA LYS A 7 -70.87 0.35 29.37
C LYS A 7 -69.95 -0.76 29.90
N ASN A 8 -69.98 -1.94 29.28
CA ASN A 8 -69.09 -3.05 29.61
C ASN A 8 -67.75 -2.85 28.89
N GLY A 9 -66.78 -2.20 29.55
CA GLY A 9 -65.41 -2.06 29.06
C GLY A 9 -64.55 -3.25 29.45
N TRP A 10 -63.85 -3.84 28.47
CA TRP A 10 -62.91 -4.96 28.70
C TRP A 10 -61.61 -4.43 29.32
N PRO A 11 -60.93 -5.19 30.21
CA PRO A 11 -59.66 -4.77 30.76
C PRO A 11 -58.54 -4.86 29.71
N THR A 12 -57.97 -3.72 29.34
CA THR A 12 -56.77 -3.63 28.50
C THR A 12 -55.57 -4.21 29.25
N ARG A 13 -55.12 -5.39 28.83
CA ARG A 13 -53.89 -6.02 29.35
C ARG A 13 -52.68 -5.15 28.96
N MET A 14 -52.10 -4.45 29.94
CA MET A 14 -50.84 -3.72 29.73
C MET A 14 -49.73 -4.68 29.30
N ARG A 15 -49.18 -4.47 28.09
CA ARG A 15 -47.96 -5.13 27.64
C ARG A 15 -46.80 -4.56 28.47
N THR A 16 -46.20 -5.38 29.32
CA THR A 16 -44.95 -5.03 30.00
C THR A 16 -43.85 -4.87 28.95
N GLY A 17 -43.37 -3.64 28.76
CA GLY A 17 -42.26 -3.35 27.85
C GLY A 17 -40.98 -4.06 28.29
N SER A 18 -40.25 -4.61 27.32
CA SER A 18 -38.93 -5.21 27.55
C SER A 18 -37.97 -4.16 28.12
N LYS A 19 -37.36 -4.44 29.27
CA LYS A 19 -36.33 -3.57 29.86
C LYS A 19 -35.12 -3.52 28.91
N CYS A 20 -34.83 -2.34 28.36
CA CYS A 20 -33.57 -2.10 27.67
C CYS A 20 -32.42 -2.28 28.66
N ARG A 21 -31.61 -3.33 28.48
CA ARG A 21 -30.37 -3.54 29.24
C ARG A 21 -29.31 -2.64 28.59
N GLY A 22 -28.91 -1.59 29.29
CA GLY A 22 -27.78 -0.74 28.90
C GLY A 22 -26.45 -1.40 29.25
N PHE A 23 -25.38 -0.96 28.58
CA PHE A 23 -24.01 -1.33 28.93
C PHE A 23 -23.58 -0.66 30.24
N THR A 24 -22.81 -1.35 31.05
CA THR A 24 -22.19 -0.79 32.26
C THR A 24 -20.94 0.02 31.89
N LEU A 25 -20.59 1.00 32.73
CA LEU A 25 -19.34 1.74 32.58
C LEU A 25 -18.11 0.81 32.67
N LEU A 26 -18.19 -0.22 33.52
CA LEU A 26 -17.12 -1.20 33.70
C LEU A 26 -16.88 -2.02 32.42
N GLU A 27 -17.94 -2.45 31.74
CA GLU A 27 -17.83 -3.16 30.46
C GLU A 27 -17.13 -2.31 29.40
N MET A 28 -17.44 -1.01 29.35
CA MET A 28 -16.78 -0.10 28.42
C MET A 28 -15.31 0.15 28.78
N MET A 29 -14.96 0.21 30.08
CA MET A 29 -13.55 0.32 30.49
C MET A 29 -12.72 -0.88 30.06
N ILE A 30 -13.24 -2.10 30.25
CA ILE A 30 -12.55 -3.33 29.87
C ILE A 30 -12.47 -3.44 28.34
N ALA A 31 -13.56 -3.10 27.62
CA ALA A 31 -13.57 -3.14 26.16
C ALA A 31 -12.51 -2.20 25.56
N VAL A 32 -12.42 -0.95 26.04
CA VAL A 32 -11.42 0.02 25.56
C VAL A 32 -10.00 -0.43 25.91
N LEU A 33 -9.79 -1.01 27.10
CA LEU A 33 -8.50 -1.58 27.50
C LEU A 33 -8.03 -2.66 26.52
N ILE A 34 -8.90 -3.59 26.15
CA ILE A 34 -8.56 -4.68 25.22
C ILE A 34 -8.24 -4.11 23.84
N ILE A 35 -9.03 -3.17 23.34
CA ILE A 35 -8.79 -2.51 22.04
C ILE A 35 -7.45 -1.79 22.05
N ALA A 36 -7.09 -1.11 23.15
CA ALA A 36 -5.81 -0.40 23.27
C ALA A 36 -4.61 -1.36 23.17
N ILE A 37 -4.69 -2.53 23.83
CA ILE A 37 -3.62 -3.55 23.76
C ILE A 37 -3.47 -4.10 22.34
N VAL A 38 -4.59 -4.43 21.68
CA VAL A 38 -4.56 -4.95 20.30
C VAL A 38 -4.04 -3.90 19.33
N ALA A 39 -4.49 -2.64 19.46
CA ALA A 39 -4.08 -1.55 18.59
C ALA A 39 -2.56 -1.28 18.67
N ALA A 40 -1.97 -1.41 19.86
CA ALA A 40 -0.52 -1.22 20.06
C ALA A 40 0.34 -2.18 19.22
N ILE A 41 -0.15 -3.39 18.96
CA ILE A 41 0.57 -4.40 18.16
C ILE A 41 0.13 -4.33 16.69
N ALA A 42 -1.16 -4.14 16.43
CA ALA A 42 -1.73 -4.19 15.09
C ALA A 42 -1.28 -3.02 14.21
N LEU A 43 -1.19 -1.80 14.75
CA LEU A 43 -0.83 -0.60 13.99
C LEU A 43 0.58 -0.67 13.37
N PRO A 44 1.67 -0.94 14.12
CA PRO A 44 3.01 -1.03 13.51
C PRO A 44 3.12 -2.20 12.53
N SER A 45 2.48 -3.34 12.82
CA SER A 45 2.48 -4.49 11.92
C SER A 45 1.78 -4.19 10.59
N TYR A 46 0.69 -3.42 10.61
CA TYR A 46 -0.05 -3.04 9.41
C TYR A 46 0.73 -2.03 8.56
N GLN A 47 1.42 -1.08 9.19
CA GLN A 47 2.31 -0.14 8.49
C GLN A 47 3.42 -0.88 7.74
N GLN A 48 4.11 -1.80 8.41
CA GLN A 48 5.14 -2.65 7.77
C GLN A 48 4.59 -3.51 6.63
N TYR A 49 3.33 -3.95 6.71
CA TYR A 49 2.69 -4.68 5.61
C TYR A 49 2.50 -3.77 4.38
N ILE A 50 2.02 -2.55 4.57
CA ILE A 50 1.84 -1.58 3.47
C ILE A 50 3.20 -1.21 2.86
N GLU A 51 4.22 -0.94 3.68
CA GLU A 51 5.56 -0.62 3.20
C GLU A 51 6.14 -1.76 2.34
N ARG A 52 6.05 -3.01 2.81
CA ARG A 52 6.46 -4.18 2.02
C ARG A 52 5.67 -4.32 0.72
N SER A 53 4.37 -4.03 0.75
CA SER A 53 3.55 -4.03 -0.46
C SER A 53 4.06 -2.99 -1.46
N ARG A 54 4.34 -1.76 -1.01
CA ARG A 54 4.87 -0.68 -1.85
C ARG A 54 6.25 -1.03 -2.42
N ALA A 55 7.13 -1.61 -1.61
CA ALA A 55 8.45 -2.06 -2.08
C ALA A 55 8.33 -3.14 -3.17
N ARG A 56 7.40 -4.11 -3.02
CA ARG A 56 7.12 -5.11 -4.05
C ARG A 56 6.56 -4.50 -5.33
N THR A 57 5.69 -3.50 -5.21
CA THR A 57 5.18 -2.74 -6.35
C THR A 57 6.33 -2.02 -7.08
N ALA A 58 7.25 -1.38 -6.35
CA ALA A 58 8.41 -0.73 -6.95
C ALA A 58 9.37 -1.71 -7.64
N ALA A 59 9.59 -2.88 -7.03
CA ALA A 59 10.32 -3.98 -7.65
C ALA A 59 9.67 -4.44 -8.97
N ALA A 60 8.33 -4.54 -9.01
CA ALA A 60 7.60 -4.87 -10.25
C ALA A 60 7.71 -3.76 -11.31
N ASP A 61 7.67 -2.48 -10.90
CA ASP A 61 7.88 -1.36 -11.81
C ASP A 61 9.29 -1.39 -12.45
N LEU A 62 10.32 -1.78 -11.69
CA LEU A 62 11.68 -1.99 -12.21
C LEU A 62 11.76 -3.16 -13.19
N MET A 63 11.05 -4.27 -12.93
CA MET A 63 10.97 -5.40 -13.88
C MET A 63 10.33 -4.98 -15.21
N ALA A 64 9.26 -4.17 -15.14
CA ALA A 64 8.63 -3.62 -16.34
C ALA A 64 9.57 -2.68 -17.11
N LEU A 65 10.34 -1.86 -16.39
CA LEU A 65 11.33 -0.98 -16.99
C LEU A 65 12.46 -1.77 -17.66
N ALA A 66 13.03 -2.78 -16.98
CA ALA A 66 14.05 -3.66 -17.53
C ALA A 66 13.57 -4.38 -18.80
N THR A 67 12.33 -4.88 -18.78
CA THR A 67 11.72 -5.50 -19.97
C THR A 67 11.70 -4.53 -21.16
N ALA A 68 11.47 -3.24 -20.92
CA ALA A 68 11.49 -2.24 -21.97
C ALA A 68 12.91 -1.93 -22.49
N PHE A 69 13.91 -1.92 -21.62
CA PHE A 69 15.33 -1.84 -22.03
C PHE A 69 15.73 -3.06 -22.86
N GLU A 70 15.35 -4.26 -22.45
CA GLU A 70 15.60 -5.50 -23.20
C GLU A 70 14.93 -5.48 -24.59
N ASN A 71 13.67 -5.06 -24.65
CA ASN A 71 12.95 -4.88 -25.91
C ASN A 71 13.64 -3.87 -26.85
N ARG A 72 14.24 -2.81 -26.29
CA ARG A 72 15.03 -1.85 -27.08
C ARG A 72 16.29 -2.50 -27.61
N PHE A 73 17.03 -3.24 -26.78
CA PHE A 73 18.24 -3.93 -27.19
C PHE A 73 17.97 -4.91 -28.34
N GLN A 74 16.87 -5.66 -28.29
CA GLN A 74 16.47 -6.56 -29.38
C GLN A 74 16.19 -5.84 -30.71
N ARG A 75 15.77 -4.56 -30.67
CA ARG A 75 15.47 -3.77 -31.87
C ARG A 75 16.66 -2.96 -32.39
N GLN A 76 17.51 -2.48 -31.50
CA GLN A 76 18.55 -1.49 -31.80
C GLN A 76 19.97 -2.00 -31.52
N LEU A 77 20.11 -3.22 -30.97
CA LEU A 77 21.37 -3.78 -30.46
C LEU A 77 22.08 -2.85 -29.47
N SER A 78 21.29 -2.03 -28.76
CA SER A 78 21.78 -1.04 -27.81
C SER A 78 20.70 -0.65 -26.80
N TYR A 79 21.07 -0.57 -25.53
CA TYR A 79 20.20 -0.05 -24.46
C TYR A 79 20.10 1.48 -24.49
N ALA A 80 21.10 2.18 -25.05
CA ALA A 80 21.15 3.64 -25.19
C ALA A 80 22.07 4.06 -26.34
N ALA A 81 21.58 4.96 -27.21
CA ALA A 81 22.37 5.52 -28.33
C ALA A 81 23.60 6.31 -27.85
N SER A 82 23.51 6.90 -26.67
CA SER A 82 24.61 7.52 -25.93
C SER A 82 24.46 7.21 -24.44
N ALA A 83 25.57 7.26 -23.69
CA ALA A 83 25.51 7.12 -22.24
C ALA A 83 24.49 8.12 -21.66
N THR A 84 23.49 7.61 -20.95
CA THR A 84 22.37 8.40 -20.43
C THR A 84 22.18 8.07 -18.96
N SER A 85 22.05 9.09 -18.13
CA SER A 85 21.70 8.93 -16.72
C SER A 85 20.55 9.88 -16.39
N THR A 86 19.50 9.36 -15.77
CA THR A 86 18.32 10.14 -15.38
C THR A 86 18.34 10.39 -13.88
N ALA A 87 17.83 11.56 -13.48
CA ALA A 87 17.74 11.96 -12.08
C ALA A 87 16.30 11.97 -11.53
N SER A 88 15.31 11.62 -12.37
CA SER A 88 13.90 11.64 -12.00
C SER A 88 13.08 10.61 -12.76
N THR A 89 11.96 10.22 -12.17
CA THR A 89 10.97 9.32 -12.80
C THR A 89 10.50 9.85 -14.16
N ALA A 90 10.27 11.17 -14.27
CA ALA A 90 9.84 11.78 -15.52
C ALA A 90 10.91 11.67 -16.62
N ALA A 91 12.19 11.91 -16.27
CA ALA A 91 13.29 11.73 -17.22
C ALA A 91 13.43 10.27 -17.64
N THR A 92 13.25 9.32 -16.71
CA THR A 92 13.25 7.87 -17.00
C THR A 92 12.09 7.47 -17.92
N ALA A 93 10.88 7.98 -17.67
CA ALA A 93 9.72 7.71 -18.52
C ALA A 93 9.89 8.24 -19.96
N ASN A 94 10.69 9.29 -20.17
CA ASN A 94 11.02 9.77 -21.51
C ASN A 94 11.92 8.81 -22.30
N LEU A 95 12.65 7.91 -21.63
CA LEU A 95 13.48 6.90 -22.30
C LEU A 95 12.65 5.73 -22.84
N VAL A 96 11.50 5.46 -22.23
CA VAL A 96 10.65 4.32 -22.54
C VAL A 96 9.20 4.78 -22.71
N VAL A 97 8.77 4.85 -23.97
CA VAL A 97 7.40 5.23 -24.32
C VAL A 97 6.40 4.24 -23.72
N GLY A 98 5.44 4.77 -22.96
CA GLY A 98 4.36 3.99 -22.35
C GLY A 98 4.69 3.37 -20.99
N TRP A 99 5.89 3.58 -20.45
CA TRP A 99 6.20 3.19 -19.07
C TRP A 99 5.82 4.30 -18.09
N GLN A 100 5.11 3.90 -17.03
CA GLN A 100 4.74 4.73 -15.89
C GLN A 100 4.78 3.85 -14.64
N PRO A 101 5.47 4.24 -13.56
CA PRO A 101 5.52 3.45 -12.35
C PRO A 101 4.21 3.54 -11.58
N SER A 102 3.80 2.42 -11.01
CA SER A 102 2.62 2.33 -10.14
C SER A 102 2.90 2.80 -8.70
N ALA A 103 4.16 2.79 -8.25
CA ALA A 103 4.56 3.31 -6.93
C ALA A 103 5.22 4.71 -6.98
N GLY A 104 4.92 5.52 -8.01
CA GLY A 104 5.53 6.84 -8.22
C GLY A 104 5.35 7.85 -7.07
N ASP A 105 4.31 7.69 -6.24
CA ASP A 105 4.08 8.54 -5.06
C ASP A 105 5.09 8.30 -3.92
N PHE A 106 5.72 7.12 -3.90
CA PHE A 106 6.60 6.68 -2.82
C PHE A 106 8.02 6.37 -3.30
N PHE A 107 8.26 6.38 -4.62
CA PHE A 107 9.54 6.02 -5.21
C PHE A 107 9.90 6.94 -6.38
N THR A 108 11.16 7.35 -6.42
CA THR A 108 11.79 7.98 -7.57
C THR A 108 12.57 6.92 -8.35
N TYR A 109 12.34 6.85 -9.66
CA TYR A 109 12.98 5.87 -10.54
C TYR A 109 14.02 6.54 -11.41
N THR A 110 15.25 6.03 -11.37
CA THR A 110 16.37 6.51 -12.18
C THR A 110 16.94 5.35 -12.99
N ALA A 111 17.49 5.67 -14.16
CA ALA A 111 18.14 4.73 -15.04
C ALA A 111 19.49 5.32 -15.48
N SER A 112 20.52 4.50 -15.45
CA SER A 112 21.81 4.76 -16.11
C SER A 112 21.99 3.70 -17.18
N ALA A 113 22.15 4.08 -18.45
CA ALA A 113 22.26 3.12 -19.55
C ALA A 113 23.36 3.52 -20.53
N THR A 114 24.07 2.51 -21.03
CA THR A 114 25.07 2.61 -22.10
C THR A 114 24.59 1.81 -23.31
N ALA A 115 25.48 1.53 -24.28
CA ALA A 115 25.11 0.64 -25.37
C ALA A 115 24.85 -0.80 -24.89
N SER A 116 25.57 -1.27 -23.87
CA SER A 116 25.60 -2.69 -23.49
C SER A 116 25.20 -2.97 -22.05
N THR A 117 25.04 -1.96 -21.20
CA THR A 117 24.69 -2.11 -19.78
C THR A 117 23.61 -1.14 -19.35
N TYR A 118 22.91 -1.48 -18.28
CA TYR A 118 22.03 -0.54 -17.59
C TYR A 118 21.98 -0.81 -16.08
N ASP A 119 21.75 0.24 -15.30
CA ASP A 119 21.41 0.18 -13.88
C ASP A 119 20.09 0.93 -13.67
N LEU A 120 19.10 0.23 -13.16
CA LEU A 120 17.81 0.79 -12.79
C LEU A 120 17.73 0.83 -11.27
N THR A 121 17.36 2.00 -10.75
CA THR A 121 17.24 2.21 -9.31
C THR A 121 15.88 2.82 -8.99
N ALA A 122 15.20 2.26 -7.98
CA ALA A 122 14.05 2.86 -7.32
C ALA A 122 14.46 3.30 -5.91
N THR A 123 14.38 4.61 -5.65
CA THR A 123 14.71 5.20 -4.35
C THR A 123 13.44 5.66 -3.66
N GLY A 124 13.18 5.10 -2.48
CA GLY A 124 12.00 5.39 -1.69
C GLY A 124 12.02 6.78 -1.06
N SER A 125 10.84 7.38 -0.96
CA SER A 125 10.60 8.71 -0.38
C SER A 125 9.55 8.63 0.73
N ALA A 126 9.52 9.64 1.60
CA ALA A 126 8.58 9.73 2.73
C ALA A 126 8.53 8.44 3.58
N ALA A 127 7.40 7.73 3.58
CA ALA A 127 7.22 6.48 4.31
C ALA A 127 8.13 5.33 3.84
N MET A 128 8.72 5.44 2.65
CA MET A 128 9.68 4.48 2.10
C MET A 128 11.14 4.99 2.17
N SER A 129 11.41 6.08 2.92
CA SER A 129 12.75 6.65 3.03
C SER A 129 13.78 5.60 3.45
N GLY A 130 14.92 5.54 2.74
CA GLY A 130 15.99 4.57 2.96
C GLY A 130 15.78 3.22 2.23
N CYS A 131 14.60 2.95 1.68
CA CYS A 131 14.39 1.82 0.79
C CYS A 131 15.01 2.12 -0.58
N THR A 132 15.98 1.32 -1.01
CA THR A 132 16.60 1.40 -2.34
C THR A 132 16.53 0.02 -2.97
N ILE A 133 16.01 -0.05 -4.19
CA ILE A 133 15.89 -1.29 -4.97
C ILE A 133 16.63 -1.07 -6.28
N THR A 134 17.51 -2.01 -6.66
CA THR A 134 18.26 -1.94 -7.92
C THR A 134 18.07 -3.19 -8.76
N LEU A 135 18.20 -3.02 -10.09
CA LEU A 135 18.17 -4.07 -11.08
C LEU A 135 19.10 -3.68 -12.25
N ASP A 136 20.01 -4.58 -12.63
CA ASP A 136 20.93 -4.37 -13.76
C ASP A 136 20.64 -5.30 -14.96
N GLU A 137 21.44 -5.20 -16.03
CA GLU A 137 21.30 -6.05 -17.22
C GLU A 137 21.66 -7.52 -16.98
N ALA A 138 22.44 -7.81 -15.93
CA ALA A 138 22.78 -9.16 -15.52
C ALA A 138 21.69 -9.81 -14.65
N ASN A 139 20.55 -9.12 -14.46
CA ASN A 139 19.47 -9.52 -13.57
C ASN A 139 19.92 -9.63 -12.11
N ALA A 140 20.97 -8.88 -11.72
CA ALA A 140 21.35 -8.71 -10.33
C ALA A 140 20.34 -7.77 -9.66
N LYS A 141 19.63 -8.34 -8.69
CA LYS A 141 18.57 -7.67 -7.93
C LYS A 141 19.08 -7.38 -6.54
N SER A 142 18.97 -6.13 -6.13
CA SER A 142 19.27 -5.76 -4.75
C SER A 142 18.14 -4.95 -4.12
N ALA A 143 17.87 -5.16 -2.84
CA ALA A 143 16.98 -4.30 -2.05
C ALA A 143 17.63 -4.03 -0.69
N SER A 144 17.57 -2.78 -0.23
CA SER A 144 18.04 -2.41 1.10
C SER A 144 17.13 -3.00 2.19
N SER A 145 17.68 -3.18 3.40
CA SER A 145 16.94 -3.72 4.54
C SER A 145 15.73 -2.86 4.93
N ALA A 146 15.77 -1.55 4.66
CA ALA A 146 14.68 -0.61 4.90
C ALA A 146 13.43 -0.90 4.03
N CYS A 147 13.55 -1.67 2.95
CA CYS A 147 12.41 -2.06 2.12
C CYS A 147 11.52 -3.15 2.76
N GLY A 148 12.02 -3.86 3.77
CA GLY A 148 11.29 -4.97 4.42
C GLY A 148 11.05 -6.20 3.51
N ILE A 149 11.72 -6.27 2.36
CA ILE A 149 11.70 -7.42 1.43
C ILE A 149 13.06 -8.14 1.44
N SER A 150 13.17 -9.31 0.81
CA SER A 150 14.45 -10.02 0.69
C SER A 150 15.45 -9.20 -0.14
N SER A 151 16.73 -9.28 0.22
CA SER A 151 17.79 -8.54 -0.47
C SER A 151 17.93 -8.90 -1.95
N SER A 152 17.52 -10.10 -2.37
CA SER A 152 17.59 -10.61 -3.76
C SER A 152 16.21 -10.87 -4.39
N TRP A 153 15.22 -10.07 -3.96
CA TRP A 153 13.79 -10.09 -4.31
C TRP A 153 13.33 -10.71 -5.64
#